data_AF-A0A5C9A3Q5-F1
#
_entry.id   AF-A0A5C9A3Q5-F1
#
_cell.length_a   1.000
_cell.length_b   1.000
_cell.length_c   1.000
_cell.angle_alpha   90.00
_cell.angle_beta   90.00
_cell.angle_gamma   90.00
#
_symmetry.space_group_name_H-M   'P 1'
#
loop_
_entity.id
_entity.type
_entity.pdbx_description
1 polymer ?
#
loop_
_entity_poly.entity_id
_entity_poly.type
_entity_poly.pdbx_seq_one_letter_code
_entity_poly.pdbx_strand_id
1 'polypeptide(L)'
;MVTLALSSSRRVPRRRLISRSMIIRRRILLAALHANQRVIESGLSKDNRKTIERQMDNPLWNYSLAAYSNPGVAQHCLEAQDECGVDVNLLLYAAWLASQAQVLDERRSRSAMACTDTLRQQVIRPLRTLRRQWKAWPELADLREQLKQLELAAERELQDGLWDWHRQQPAPASGGSLSGNLEWVLRLAGESPAAASQRAQVLAAALSGPVMDAGWHPGRSG
;
A
#
# COMPACT_ATOMS: atom_id res chain seq x y z
N MET A 1 -28.08 41.24 43.08
CA MET A 1 -27.60 41.86 41.82
C MET A 1 -26.11 42.09 41.90
N VAL A 2 -25.29 41.15 41.43
CA VAL A 2 -23.93 41.47 40.95
C VAL A 2 -23.65 40.58 39.74
N THR A 3 -23.13 41.24 38.70
CA THR A 3 -23.02 40.82 37.31
C THR A 3 -21.55 40.51 36.98
N LEU A 4 -21.35 39.45 36.17
CA LEU A 4 -20.23 39.13 35.25
C LEU A 4 -18.75 39.30 35.68
N ALA A 5 -17.98 38.21 35.50
CA ALA A 5 -16.74 38.25 34.71
C ALA A 5 -16.39 36.85 34.17
N LEU A 6 -16.59 36.67 32.86
CA LEU A 6 -16.03 35.58 32.06
C LEU A 6 -14.50 35.67 32.07
N SER A 7 -13.79 34.60 32.41
CA SER A 7 -12.35 34.51 32.16
C SER A 7 -12.00 33.28 31.32
N SER A 8 -11.71 33.61 30.07
CA SER A 8 -11.17 32.82 28.97
C SER A 8 -10.24 31.65 29.37
N SER A 9 -10.73 30.42 29.16
CA SER A 9 -9.88 29.22 29.10
C SER A 9 -9.05 29.24 27.81
N ARG A 10 -7.76 29.55 27.93
CA ARG A 10 -6.78 29.47 26.82
C ARG A 10 -6.60 27.99 26.45
N ARG A 11 -7.16 27.58 25.31
CA ARG A 11 -6.88 26.26 24.71
C ARG A 11 -5.44 26.23 24.20
N VAL A 12 -4.65 25.31 24.73
CA VAL A 12 -3.33 24.93 24.18
C VAL A 12 -3.55 24.23 22.82
N PRO A 13 -2.85 24.63 21.73
CA PRO A 13 -2.98 23.93 20.46
C PRO A 13 -2.26 22.57 20.54
N ARG A 14 -3.01 21.48 20.37
CA ARG A 14 -2.45 20.13 20.18
C ARG A 14 -1.65 20.09 18.87
N ARG A 15 -0.33 20.33 18.94
CA ARG A 15 0.61 19.96 17.87
C ARG A 15 0.49 18.45 17.68
N ARG A 16 0.05 17.99 16.50
CA ARG A 16 0.06 16.58 16.13
C ARG A 16 1.53 16.12 16.11
N LEU A 17 1.95 15.38 17.13
CA LEU A 17 3.23 14.68 17.11
C LEU A 17 3.15 13.58 16.05
N ILE A 18 3.71 13.83 14.88
CA ILE A 18 4.03 12.77 13.92
C ILE A 18 5.11 11.91 14.60
N SER A 19 4.80 10.65 14.89
CA SER A 19 5.72 9.74 15.58
C SER A 19 7.03 9.60 14.79
N ARG A 20 8.18 9.70 15.47
CA ARG A 20 9.52 9.45 14.88
C ARG A 20 9.58 8.12 14.13
N SER A 21 8.79 7.12 14.57
CA SER A 21 8.62 5.82 13.91
C SER A 21 8.08 5.93 12.46
N MET A 22 7.26 6.94 12.16
CA MET A 22 6.64 7.17 10.85
C MET A 22 7.61 7.87 9.87
N ILE A 23 8.40 8.83 10.35
CA ILE A 23 9.47 9.49 9.58
C ILE A 23 10.61 8.50 9.29
N ILE A 24 10.92 7.63 10.25
CA ILE A 24 11.87 6.53 10.08
C ILE A 24 11.32 5.51 9.07
N ARG A 25 10.04 5.12 9.12
CA ARG A 25 9.44 4.22 8.10
C ARG A 25 9.41 4.82 6.69
N ARG A 26 9.13 6.13 6.53
CA ARG A 26 9.19 6.85 5.23
C ARG A 26 10.61 6.90 4.69
N ARG A 27 11.60 7.18 5.55
CA ARG A 27 13.02 7.14 5.17
C ARG A 27 13.49 5.72 4.90
N ILE A 28 13.01 4.70 5.62
CA ILE A 28 13.40 3.32 5.35
C ILE A 28 12.72 2.79 4.08
N LEU A 29 11.48 3.15 3.73
CA LEU A 29 10.86 2.68 2.46
C LEU A 29 11.52 3.32 1.22
N LEU A 30 11.84 4.61 1.29
CA LEU A 30 12.58 5.31 0.22
C LEU A 30 14.08 4.95 0.21
N ALA A 31 14.71 4.75 1.38
CA ALA A 31 16.07 4.25 1.46
C ALA A 31 16.15 2.76 1.15
N ALA A 32 15.08 1.99 1.31
CA ALA A 32 14.96 0.61 0.86
C ALA A 32 14.98 0.56 -0.67
N LEU A 33 14.09 1.32 -1.30
CA LEU A 33 14.10 1.55 -2.74
C LEU A 33 15.47 2.01 -3.24
N HIS A 34 16.07 3.03 -2.60
CA HIS A 34 17.40 3.52 -2.98
C HIS A 34 18.57 2.60 -2.60
N ALA A 35 18.46 1.74 -1.58
CA ALA A 35 19.51 0.80 -1.16
C ALA A 35 19.48 -0.46 -2.01
N ASN A 36 18.29 -0.94 -2.42
CA ASN A 36 18.17 -1.86 -3.55
C ASN A 36 18.78 -1.21 -4.79
N GLN A 37 18.49 0.06 -5.07
CA GLN A 37 19.10 0.80 -6.20
C GLN A 37 20.64 0.77 -6.13
N ARG A 38 21.26 1.06 -4.98
CA ARG A 38 22.74 1.11 -4.84
C ARG A 38 23.45 -0.25 -4.83
N VAL A 39 22.84 -1.28 -4.24
CA VAL A 39 23.39 -2.65 -4.25
C VAL A 39 23.22 -3.29 -5.64
N ILE A 40 22.21 -2.86 -6.41
CA ILE A 40 22.00 -3.24 -7.82
C ILE A 40 22.90 -2.40 -8.76
N GLU A 41 23.17 -1.12 -8.43
CA GLU A 41 24.01 -0.20 -9.20
C GLU A 41 25.49 -0.58 -9.21
N SER A 42 26.00 -1.20 -8.14
CA SER A 42 27.40 -1.65 -8.04
C SER A 42 27.73 -2.88 -8.90
N GLY A 43 26.74 -3.44 -9.63
CA GLY A 43 26.90 -4.62 -10.49
C GLY A 43 26.16 -4.57 -11.84
N LEU A 44 26.01 -3.40 -12.47
CA LEU A 44 25.10 -3.22 -13.61
C LEU A 44 25.55 -3.87 -14.95
N SER A 45 24.78 -4.88 -15.39
CA SER A 45 24.67 -5.35 -16.78
C SER A 45 23.53 -4.64 -17.55
N LYS A 46 23.48 -4.74 -18.88
CA LYS A 46 22.44 -4.19 -19.76
C LYS A 46 21.01 -4.60 -19.37
N ASP A 47 20.84 -5.77 -18.77
CA ASP A 47 19.53 -6.29 -18.33
C ASP A 47 18.91 -5.46 -17.20
N ASN A 48 19.73 -4.85 -16.33
CA ASN A 48 19.23 -4.04 -15.22
C ASN A 48 18.62 -2.71 -15.67
N ARG A 49 19.02 -2.14 -16.83
CA ARG A 49 18.36 -0.95 -17.40
C ARG A 49 16.93 -1.27 -17.84
N LYS A 50 16.72 -2.41 -18.50
CA LYS A 50 15.38 -2.87 -18.88
C LYS A 50 14.51 -3.08 -17.63
N THR A 51 15.08 -3.57 -16.54
CA THR A 51 14.36 -3.71 -15.26
C THR A 51 13.96 -2.35 -14.67
N ILE A 52 14.81 -1.32 -14.73
CA ILE A 52 14.50 0.04 -14.25
C ILE A 52 13.44 0.73 -15.13
N GLU A 53 13.50 0.55 -16.45
CA GLU A 53 12.46 1.04 -17.36
C GLU A 53 11.10 0.36 -17.08
N ARG A 54 11.11 -0.98 -16.92
CA ARG A 54 9.93 -1.73 -16.49
C ARG A 54 9.41 -1.26 -15.12
N GLN A 55 10.31 -0.82 -14.23
CA GLN A 55 9.94 -0.24 -12.94
C GLN A 55 9.15 1.08 -13.06
N MET A 56 9.46 1.91 -14.06
CA MET A 56 8.75 3.18 -14.31
C MET A 56 7.41 2.98 -15.05
N ASP A 57 7.24 1.86 -15.76
CA ASP A 57 6.07 1.56 -16.62
C ASP A 57 4.88 0.88 -15.91
N ASN A 58 4.88 0.75 -14.58
CA ASN A 58 3.74 0.21 -13.83
C ASN A 58 2.97 1.32 -13.08
N PRO A 59 1.82 1.79 -13.62
CA PRO A 59 0.97 2.78 -12.96
C PRO A 59 0.44 2.34 -11.60
N LEU A 60 0.18 1.04 -11.40
CA LEU A 60 -0.26 0.50 -10.12
C LEU A 60 0.83 0.64 -9.06
N TRP A 61 2.08 0.31 -9.37
CA TRP A 61 3.18 0.49 -8.43
C TRP A 61 3.41 1.96 -8.08
N ASN A 62 3.41 2.84 -9.09
CA ASN A 62 3.58 4.27 -8.89
C ASN A 62 2.48 4.84 -7.99
N TYR A 63 1.24 4.42 -8.21
CA TYR A 63 0.12 4.74 -7.32
C TYR A 63 0.34 4.20 -5.91
N SER A 64 0.72 2.93 -5.77
CA SER A 64 0.99 2.29 -4.48
C SER A 64 2.00 3.06 -3.64
N LEU A 65 3.12 3.47 -4.25
CA LEU A 65 4.14 4.29 -3.58
C LEU A 65 3.60 5.64 -3.11
N ALA A 66 2.84 6.31 -3.97
CA ALA A 66 2.29 7.62 -3.67
C ALA A 66 1.19 7.55 -2.60
N ALA A 67 0.29 6.57 -2.68
CA ALA A 67 -0.73 6.30 -1.67
C ALA A 67 -0.10 5.93 -0.31
N TYR A 68 0.93 5.08 -0.28
CA TYR A 68 1.64 4.72 0.95
C TYR A 68 2.40 5.89 1.60
N SER A 69 2.70 6.93 0.83
CA SER A 69 3.33 8.15 1.35
C SER A 69 2.38 9.02 2.17
N ASN A 70 1.06 8.82 2.01
CA ASN A 70 0.05 9.59 2.72
C ASN A 70 0.02 9.24 4.22
N PRO A 71 -0.03 10.24 5.12
CA PRO A 71 -0.10 10.01 6.55
C PRO A 71 -1.31 9.12 6.92
N GLY A 72 -1.03 8.04 7.66
CA GLY A 72 -2.06 7.13 8.16
C GLY A 72 -2.37 5.94 7.25
N VAL A 73 -2.10 5.99 5.94
CA VAL A 73 -2.40 4.85 5.03
C VAL A 73 -1.68 3.58 5.48
N ALA A 74 -0.37 3.66 5.68
CA ALA A 74 0.42 2.50 6.11
C ALA A 74 -0.04 1.93 7.46
N GLN A 75 -0.57 2.76 8.36
CA GLN A 75 -1.08 2.31 9.64
C GLN A 75 -2.35 1.48 9.45
N HIS A 76 -3.37 2.06 8.80
CA HIS A 76 -4.66 1.38 8.62
C HIS A 76 -4.56 0.12 7.76
N CYS A 77 -3.70 0.11 6.72
CA CYS A 77 -3.44 -1.08 5.92
C CYS A 77 -2.80 -2.21 6.74
N LEU A 78 -1.86 -1.89 7.64
CA LEU A 78 -1.23 -2.87 8.51
C LEU A 78 -2.19 -3.38 9.60
N GLU A 79 -3.00 -2.51 10.18
CA GLU A 79 -4.05 -2.88 11.14
C GLU A 79 -5.06 -3.85 10.50
N ALA A 80 -5.55 -3.52 9.29
CA ALA A 80 -6.42 -4.42 8.54
C ALA A 80 -5.73 -5.78 8.26
N GLN A 81 -4.48 -5.77 7.82
CA GLN A 81 -3.72 -7.01 7.58
C GLN A 81 -3.57 -7.84 8.86
N ASP A 82 -3.29 -7.21 10.00
CA ASP A 82 -3.08 -7.92 11.27
C ASP A 82 -4.40 -8.43 11.88
N GLU A 83 -5.52 -7.74 11.66
CA GLU A 83 -6.83 -8.10 12.22
C GLU A 83 -7.59 -9.14 11.38
N CYS A 84 -7.55 -9.05 10.05
CA CYS A 84 -8.32 -9.95 9.18
C CYS A 84 -7.46 -10.69 8.13
N GLY A 85 -6.14 -10.50 8.13
CA GLY A 85 -5.25 -11.22 7.21
C GLY A 85 -5.34 -10.74 5.75
N VAL A 86 -6.00 -9.61 5.48
CA VAL A 86 -6.14 -9.06 4.13
C VAL A 86 -4.79 -8.74 3.49
N ASP A 87 -4.68 -8.94 2.17
CA ASP A 87 -3.48 -8.56 1.44
C ASP A 87 -3.48 -7.07 1.11
N VAL A 88 -2.48 -6.37 1.63
CA VAL A 88 -2.24 -4.96 1.36
C VAL A 88 -2.10 -4.65 -0.13
N ASN A 89 -1.45 -5.49 -0.92
CA ASN A 89 -1.28 -5.24 -2.37
C ASN A 89 -2.64 -5.28 -3.09
N LEU A 90 -3.55 -6.14 -2.64
CA LEU A 90 -4.91 -6.18 -3.19
C LEU A 90 -5.74 -4.98 -2.75
N LEU A 91 -5.55 -4.47 -1.51
CA LEU A 91 -6.18 -3.22 -1.08
C LEU A 91 -5.69 -2.02 -1.91
N LEU A 92 -4.38 -1.94 -2.19
CA LEU A 92 -3.81 -0.89 -3.03
C LEU A 92 -4.29 -0.98 -4.47
N TYR A 93 -4.42 -2.19 -5.01
CA TYR A 93 -5.01 -2.41 -6.33
C TYR A 93 -6.47 -1.97 -6.38
N ALA A 94 -7.29 -2.33 -5.39
CA ALA A 94 -8.68 -1.87 -5.31
C ALA A 94 -8.79 -0.33 -5.25
N ALA A 95 -7.87 0.31 -4.52
CA ALA A 95 -7.80 1.76 -4.42
C ALA A 95 -7.33 2.42 -5.73
N TRP A 96 -6.34 1.84 -6.39
CA TRP A 96 -5.88 2.27 -7.70
C TRP A 96 -7.02 2.21 -8.73
N LEU A 97 -7.78 1.11 -8.80
CA LEU A 97 -8.95 1.01 -9.68
C LEU A 97 -9.96 2.12 -9.43
N ALA A 98 -10.28 2.40 -8.16
CA ALA A 98 -11.22 3.47 -7.81
C ALA A 98 -10.70 4.85 -8.28
N SER A 99 -9.39 5.10 -8.20
CA SER A 99 -8.77 6.32 -8.74
C SER A 99 -8.92 6.47 -10.26
N GLN A 100 -9.08 5.34 -10.98
CA GLN A 100 -9.34 5.30 -12.42
C GLN A 100 -10.84 5.22 -12.76
N ALA A 101 -11.73 5.47 -11.78
CA ALA A 101 -13.18 5.29 -11.89
C ALA A 101 -13.61 3.86 -12.30
N GLN A 102 -12.76 2.87 -12.02
CA GLN A 102 -12.99 1.46 -12.30
C GLN A 102 -13.49 0.69 -11.08
N VAL A 103 -14.26 -0.37 -11.33
CA VAL A 103 -14.97 -1.11 -10.29
C VAL A 103 -14.47 -2.54 -10.17
N LEU A 104 -14.25 -2.97 -8.93
CA LEU A 104 -14.00 -4.34 -8.58
C LEU A 104 -15.34 -5.05 -8.33
N ASP A 105 -15.47 -6.29 -8.80
CA ASP A 105 -16.58 -7.18 -8.46
C ASP A 105 -16.03 -8.46 -7.84
N GLU A 106 -16.91 -9.32 -7.32
CA GLU A 106 -16.50 -10.59 -6.68
C GLU A 106 -15.58 -11.42 -7.58
N ARG A 107 -15.96 -11.60 -8.85
CA ARG A 107 -15.24 -12.46 -9.79
C ARG A 107 -13.83 -11.94 -10.03
N ARG A 108 -13.68 -10.65 -10.33
CA ARG A 108 -12.39 -10.00 -10.57
C ARG A 108 -11.54 -9.98 -9.32
N SER A 109 -12.13 -9.77 -8.16
CA SER A 109 -11.44 -9.84 -6.88
C SER A 109 -10.82 -11.23 -6.69
N ARG A 110 -11.60 -12.29 -6.94
CA ARG A 110 -11.12 -13.68 -6.83
C ARG A 110 -10.00 -13.97 -7.84
N SER A 111 -10.15 -13.52 -9.08
CA SER A 111 -9.12 -13.71 -10.11
C SER A 111 -7.82 -12.94 -9.81
N ALA A 112 -7.91 -11.71 -9.31
CA ALA A 112 -6.74 -10.93 -8.86
C ALA A 112 -6.02 -11.62 -7.69
N MET A 113 -6.78 -12.15 -6.73
CA MET A 113 -6.25 -12.91 -5.62
C MET A 113 -5.56 -14.21 -6.08
N ALA A 114 -6.17 -14.94 -7.03
CA ALA A 114 -5.60 -16.16 -7.58
C ALA A 114 -4.31 -15.91 -8.38
N CYS A 115 -4.28 -14.84 -9.20
CA CYS A 115 -3.11 -14.44 -9.99
C CYS A 115 -1.86 -14.20 -9.12
N THR A 116 -2.07 -13.73 -7.88
CA THR A 116 -0.98 -13.38 -6.96
C THR A 116 -0.68 -14.47 -5.93
N ASP A 117 -1.47 -15.54 -5.86
CA ASP A 117 -1.45 -16.48 -4.73
C ASP A 117 -0.10 -17.19 -4.57
N THR A 118 0.47 -17.75 -5.64
CA THR A 118 1.77 -18.44 -5.56
C THR A 118 2.86 -17.56 -4.95
N LEU A 119 3.01 -16.33 -5.45
CA LEU A 119 4.03 -15.41 -4.97
C LEU A 119 3.75 -14.95 -3.54
N ARG A 120 2.48 -14.72 -3.19
CA ARG A 120 2.05 -14.39 -1.81
C ARG A 120 2.38 -15.51 -0.83
N GLN A 121 1.99 -16.74 -1.14
CA GLN A 121 2.10 -17.88 -0.23
C GLN A 121 3.53 -18.42 -0.12
N GLN A 122 4.24 -18.52 -1.25
CA GLN A 122 5.53 -19.22 -1.29
C GLN A 122 6.72 -18.27 -1.06
N VAL A 123 6.53 -16.96 -1.24
CA VAL A 123 7.63 -15.99 -1.14
C VAL A 123 7.32 -14.92 -0.09
N ILE A 124 6.30 -14.08 -0.31
CA ILE A 124 6.07 -12.89 0.55
C ILE A 124 5.72 -13.27 2.00
N ARG A 125 4.79 -14.22 2.20
CA ARG A 125 4.39 -14.67 3.54
C ARG A 125 5.56 -15.30 4.34
N PRO A 126 6.39 -16.19 3.76
CA PRO A 126 7.60 -16.67 4.41
C PRO A 126 8.60 -15.56 4.77
N LEU A 127 8.91 -14.66 3.84
CA LEU A 127 9.84 -13.54 4.08
C LEU A 127 9.34 -12.64 5.23
N ARG A 128 8.05 -12.30 5.21
CA ARG A 128 7.42 -11.47 6.24
C ARG A 128 7.41 -12.17 7.59
N THR A 129 7.13 -13.47 7.62
CA THR A 129 7.18 -14.30 8.83
C THR A 129 8.59 -14.28 9.44
N LEU A 130 9.61 -14.57 8.64
CA LEU A 130 11.00 -14.60 9.08
C LEU A 130 11.45 -13.22 9.61
N ARG A 131 11.11 -12.14 8.90
CA ARG A 131 11.43 -10.76 9.31
C ARG A 131 10.76 -10.37 10.63
N ARG A 132 9.53 -10.84 10.88
CA ARG A 132 8.79 -10.64 12.13
C ARG A 132 9.42 -11.45 13.27
N GLN A 133 9.77 -12.72 13.04
CA GLN A 133 10.42 -13.59 14.04
C GLN A 133 11.76 -13.01 14.51
N TRP A 134 12.59 -12.55 13.58
CA TRP A 134 13.90 -11.99 13.90
C TRP A 134 13.83 -10.66 14.68
N LYS A 135 12.65 -10.05 14.82
CA LYS A 135 12.50 -8.80 15.59
C LYS A 135 12.97 -8.91 17.03
N ALA A 136 12.93 -10.11 17.61
CA ALA A 136 13.41 -10.37 18.96
C ALA A 136 14.95 -10.41 19.09
N TRP A 137 15.71 -10.38 17.99
CA TRP A 137 17.16 -10.58 17.95
C TRP A 137 17.87 -9.34 17.38
N PRO A 138 18.34 -8.40 18.24
CA PRO A 138 19.00 -7.16 17.82
C PRO A 138 20.21 -7.37 16.92
N GLU A 139 20.95 -8.46 17.11
CA GLU A 139 22.13 -8.84 16.31
C GLU A 139 21.80 -9.13 14.83
N LEU A 140 20.55 -9.43 14.51
CA LEU A 140 20.10 -9.64 13.13
C LEU A 140 19.53 -8.36 12.49
N ALA A 141 19.75 -7.17 13.06
CA ALA A 141 19.16 -5.92 12.55
C ALA A 141 19.47 -5.68 11.06
N ASP A 142 20.72 -5.86 10.63
CA ASP A 142 21.13 -5.66 9.24
C ASP A 142 20.53 -6.71 8.30
N LEU A 143 20.52 -7.97 8.72
CA LEU A 143 19.91 -9.07 7.96
C LEU A 143 18.40 -8.89 7.84
N ARG A 144 17.72 -8.38 8.87
CA ARG A 144 16.30 -8.03 8.80
C ARG A 144 16.01 -6.90 7.84
N GLU A 145 16.92 -5.93 7.72
CA GLU A 145 16.78 -4.87 6.74
C GLU A 145 16.97 -5.40 5.32
N GLN A 146 17.95 -6.28 5.09
CA GLN A 146 18.10 -6.99 3.80
C GLN A 146 16.87 -7.82 3.46
N LEU A 147 16.31 -8.55 4.43
CA LEU A 147 15.10 -9.33 4.25
C LEU A 147 13.88 -8.46 3.93
N LYS A 148 13.81 -7.26 4.52
CA LYS A 148 12.80 -6.26 4.17
C LYS A 148 12.95 -5.78 2.72
N GLN A 149 14.18 -5.59 2.23
CA GLN A 149 14.43 -5.25 0.83
C GLN A 149 13.93 -6.33 -0.12
N LEU A 150 14.19 -7.60 0.22
CA LEU A 150 13.74 -8.73 -0.56
C LEU A 150 12.21 -8.87 -0.54
N GLU A 151 11.57 -8.65 0.62
CA GLU A 151 10.09 -8.60 0.72
C GLU A 151 9.50 -7.52 -0.19
N LEU A 152 10.07 -6.30 -0.17
CA LEU A 152 9.62 -5.21 -1.03
C LEU A 152 9.83 -5.49 -2.52
N ALA A 153 10.94 -6.14 -2.89
CA ALA A 153 11.17 -6.59 -4.26
C ALA A 153 10.16 -7.64 -4.71
N ALA A 154 9.82 -8.61 -3.83
CA ALA A 154 8.78 -9.60 -4.13
C ALA A 154 7.38 -8.98 -4.23
N GLU A 155 7.05 -7.98 -3.39
CA GLU A 155 5.80 -7.22 -3.51
C GLU A 155 5.73 -6.42 -4.82
N ARG A 156 6.87 -5.92 -5.31
CA ARG A 156 6.95 -5.27 -6.62
C ARG A 156 6.62 -6.24 -7.75
N GLU A 157 7.28 -7.40 -7.79
CA GLU A 157 7.00 -8.45 -8.78
C GLU A 157 5.52 -8.88 -8.76
N LEU A 158 4.93 -8.94 -7.56
CA LEU A 158 3.49 -9.21 -7.41
C LEU A 158 2.64 -8.13 -8.10
N GLN A 159 2.93 -6.85 -7.86
CA GLN A 159 2.17 -5.75 -8.48
C GLN A 159 2.44 -5.62 -9.98
N ASP A 160 3.61 -6.02 -10.48
CA ASP A 160 3.89 -6.11 -11.92
C ASP A 160 3.03 -7.21 -12.56
N GLY A 161 2.99 -8.41 -11.95
CA GLY A 161 2.11 -9.48 -12.42
C GLY A 161 0.63 -9.11 -12.35
N LEU A 162 0.20 -8.43 -11.29
CA LEU A 162 -1.17 -7.95 -11.14
C LEU A 162 -1.53 -6.87 -12.18
N TRP A 163 -0.59 -5.98 -12.50
CA TRP A 163 -0.74 -4.98 -13.55
C TRP A 163 -0.85 -5.64 -14.93
N ASP A 164 0.03 -6.57 -15.27
CA ASP A 164 -0.02 -7.28 -16.55
C ASP A 164 -1.30 -8.10 -16.71
N TRP A 165 -1.75 -8.76 -15.64
CA TRP A 165 -3.05 -9.43 -15.60
C TRP A 165 -4.20 -8.43 -15.83
N HIS A 166 -4.18 -7.28 -15.15
CA HIS A 166 -5.21 -6.25 -15.32
C HIS A 166 -5.29 -5.74 -16.75
N ARG A 167 -4.15 -5.47 -17.39
CA ARG A 167 -4.09 -4.97 -18.78
C ARG A 167 -4.75 -5.91 -19.78
N GLN A 168 -4.64 -7.22 -19.55
CA GLN A 168 -5.25 -8.24 -20.41
C GLN A 168 -6.78 -8.29 -20.23
N GLN A 169 -7.28 -7.82 -19.10
CA GLN A 169 -8.69 -7.87 -18.74
C GLN A 169 -9.07 -6.67 -17.85
N PRO A 170 -9.15 -5.44 -18.42
CA PRO A 170 -9.37 -4.23 -17.65
C PRO A 170 -10.71 -4.26 -16.93
N ALA A 171 -10.78 -3.61 -15.76
CA ALA A 171 -12.01 -3.49 -15.00
C ALA A 171 -12.96 -2.47 -15.67
N PRO A 172 -14.29 -2.64 -15.52
CA PRO A 172 -15.24 -1.71 -16.12
C PRO A 172 -15.14 -0.32 -15.47
N ALA A 173 -15.16 0.72 -16.30
CA ALA A 173 -15.27 2.11 -15.86
C ALA A 173 -16.74 2.45 -15.60
N SER A 174 -17.23 2.08 -14.43
CA SER A 174 -18.63 2.25 -14.03
C SER A 174 -18.82 3.12 -12.77
N GLY A 175 -17.82 3.93 -12.41
CA GLY A 175 -17.96 4.96 -11.36
C GLY A 175 -18.09 4.40 -9.95
N GLY A 176 -17.47 3.25 -9.67
CA GLY A 176 -17.49 2.64 -8.35
C GLY A 176 -16.72 3.45 -7.32
N SER A 177 -17.12 3.30 -6.05
CA SER A 177 -16.49 3.98 -4.94
C SER A 177 -15.25 3.23 -4.44
N LEU A 178 -14.31 3.97 -3.85
CA LEU A 178 -13.15 3.43 -3.16
C LEU A 178 -13.56 2.42 -2.08
N SER A 179 -14.55 2.76 -1.25
CA SER A 179 -15.07 1.84 -0.23
C SER A 179 -15.68 0.59 -0.83
N GLY A 180 -16.42 0.68 -1.93
CA GLY A 180 -17.00 -0.49 -2.61
C GLY A 180 -15.93 -1.46 -3.12
N ASN A 181 -14.86 -0.95 -3.73
CA ASN A 181 -13.75 -1.78 -4.19
C ASN A 181 -13.01 -2.44 -3.01
N LEU A 182 -12.77 -1.69 -1.92
CA LEU A 182 -12.12 -2.21 -0.71
C LEU A 182 -12.96 -3.28 -0.02
N GLU A 183 -14.28 -3.12 0.02
CA GLU A 183 -15.20 -4.09 0.63
C GLU A 183 -15.08 -5.47 -0.01
N TRP A 184 -14.96 -5.54 -1.35
CA TRP A 184 -14.77 -6.80 -2.05
C TRP A 184 -13.49 -7.54 -1.63
N VAL A 185 -12.38 -6.81 -1.50
CA VAL A 185 -11.10 -7.39 -1.06
C VAL A 185 -11.17 -7.88 0.38
N LEU A 186 -11.83 -7.14 1.27
CA LEU A 186 -12.01 -7.52 2.67
C LEU A 186 -12.91 -8.75 2.84
N ARG A 187 -13.97 -8.86 2.03
CA ARG A 187 -14.83 -10.05 2.03
C ARG A 187 -14.06 -11.30 1.58
N LEU A 188 -13.11 -11.17 0.65
CA LEU A 188 -12.23 -12.28 0.26
C LEU A 188 -11.24 -12.67 1.37
N ALA A 189 -10.89 -11.76 2.26
CA ALA A 189 -10.11 -12.07 3.45
C ALA A 189 -10.93 -12.79 4.54
N GLY A 190 -12.22 -13.04 4.30
CA GLY A 190 -13.10 -13.76 5.22
C GLY A 190 -13.91 -12.87 6.15
N GLU A 191 -13.89 -11.55 5.96
CA GLU A 191 -14.75 -10.65 6.74
C GLU A 191 -16.23 -10.80 6.36
N SER A 192 -17.10 -10.67 7.37
CA SER A 192 -18.54 -10.59 7.15
C SER A 192 -18.88 -9.31 6.38
N PRO A 193 -20.03 -9.25 5.65
CA PRO A 193 -20.40 -8.06 4.88
C PRO A 193 -20.43 -6.77 5.71
N ALA A 194 -20.94 -6.83 6.95
CA ALA A 194 -20.99 -5.67 7.84
C ALA A 194 -19.59 -5.19 8.27
N ALA A 195 -18.73 -6.12 8.67
CA ALA A 195 -17.36 -5.80 9.11
C ALA A 195 -16.51 -5.26 7.94
N ALA A 196 -16.61 -5.91 6.78
CA ALA A 196 -15.96 -5.49 5.55
C ALA A 196 -16.38 -4.07 5.14
N SER A 197 -17.69 -3.76 5.18
CA SER A 197 -18.17 -2.43 4.81
C SER A 197 -17.67 -1.34 5.78
N GLN A 198 -17.72 -1.62 7.09
CA GLN A 198 -17.22 -0.70 8.11
C GLN A 198 -15.72 -0.44 7.94
N ARG A 199 -14.91 -1.49 7.79
CA ARG A 199 -13.47 -1.35 7.61
C ARG A 199 -13.11 -0.71 6.27
N ALA A 200 -13.86 -1.00 5.21
CA ALA A 200 -13.69 -0.35 3.92
C ALA A 200 -13.89 1.17 4.00
N GLN A 201 -14.85 1.65 4.80
CA GLN A 201 -15.04 3.09 5.03
C GLN A 201 -13.84 3.72 5.75
N VAL A 202 -13.29 3.06 6.77
CA VAL A 202 -12.10 3.53 7.50
C VAL A 202 -10.88 3.59 6.56
N LEU A 203 -10.63 2.52 5.81
CA LEU A 203 -9.56 2.47 4.83
C LEU A 203 -9.74 3.51 3.72
N ALA A 204 -10.97 3.68 3.21
CA ALA A 204 -11.27 4.68 2.22
C ALA A 204 -10.97 6.10 2.73
N ALA A 205 -11.31 6.42 3.98
CA ALA A 205 -11.01 7.73 4.56
C ALA A 205 -9.49 8.00 4.65
N ALA A 206 -8.68 6.97 4.92
CA ALA A 206 -7.22 7.08 4.91
C ALA A 206 -6.64 7.20 3.48
N LEU A 207 -7.18 6.44 2.54
CA LEU A 207 -6.71 6.37 1.14
C LEU A 207 -7.25 7.50 0.25
N SER A 208 -8.27 8.24 0.67
CA SER A 208 -8.87 9.38 -0.08
C SER A 208 -8.04 10.66 -0.02
N GLY A 209 -6.94 10.70 0.75
CA GLY A 209 -6.04 11.85 0.75
C GLY A 209 -5.48 12.12 -0.65
N PRO A 210 -5.18 13.39 -1.01
CA PRO A 210 -4.57 13.68 -2.30
C PRO A 210 -3.30 12.86 -2.43
N VAL A 211 -3.27 11.97 -3.43
CA VAL A 211 -2.03 11.31 -3.83
C VAL A 211 -1.12 12.44 -4.30
N MET A 212 -0.13 12.81 -3.48
CA MET A 212 0.75 13.94 -3.84
C MET A 212 1.43 13.60 -5.16
N ASP A 213 1.14 14.38 -6.18
CA ASP A 213 1.66 14.21 -7.52
C ASP A 213 3.19 14.18 -7.50
N ALA A 214 3.76 12.99 -7.69
CA ALA A 214 5.11 12.84 -8.19
C ALA A 214 5.12 12.86 -9.74
N GLY A 215 4.13 13.53 -10.36
CA GLY A 215 3.96 13.63 -11.81
C GLY A 215 2.98 12.62 -12.42
N TRP A 216 1.89 12.27 -11.74
CA TRP A 216 0.89 11.36 -12.30
C TRP A 216 -0.14 12.13 -13.13
N HIS A 217 -0.05 12.00 -14.46
CA HIS A 217 -1.10 12.46 -15.37
C HIS A 217 -1.89 11.24 -15.87
N PRO A 218 -3.20 11.13 -15.58
CA PRO A 218 -4.03 10.12 -16.23
C PRO A 218 -3.99 10.36 -17.74
N GLY A 219 -3.71 9.28 -18.48
CA GLY A 219 -3.39 9.32 -19.90
C GLY A 219 -4.32 10.21 -20.71
N ARG A 220 -3.72 11.16 -21.43
CA ARG A 220 -4.31 11.69 -22.66
C ARG A 220 -4.18 10.59 -23.70
N SER A 221 -5.26 9.86 -23.94
CA SER A 221 -5.43 9.10 -25.18
C SER A 221 -5.63 10.10 -26.32
N GLY A 222 -4.64 10.17 -27.21
CA GLY A 222 -4.79 10.64 -28.59
C GLY A 222 -5.09 9.47 -29.50
#